data_AF-A0A067GGH5-F1
#
_entry.id   AF-A0A067GGH5-F1
#
_cell.length_a   1.000
_cell.length_b   1.000
_cell.length_c   1.000
_cell.angle_alpha   90.00
_cell.angle_beta   90.00
_cell.angle_gamma   90.00
#
_symmetry.space_group_name_H-M   'P 1'
#
loop_
_entity.id
_entity.type
_entity.pdbx_description
1 polymer ?
#
loop_
_entity_poly.entity_id
_entity_poly.type
_entity_poly.pdbx_seq_one_letter_code
_entity_poly.pdbx_strand_id
1 'polypeptide(L)'
;MSKTKQLSPPEQMVKEGNFLEPVPPFYQGQGFPYAPTDWPGPGETWGWKVGRRISSCGYYTDRFLIPPRSLQKPSCPRYFASRRSIELYILKEFPDADIDAFFASFIWRVPSTLWHSTKVKAASLSPKKVEEVKEETPVTVRRKRKHTAAASLAKQRTRQSLRRSSGVITKDTDGKIDSCSLNNEAAILSKDMKSTSDSGDDQPGCDPIEGNNFRGKCIPENFDSYIDSIDDILAHPLSEACFAYAGTSSSSQEEELAEAQILEAKKAKALSLKKEFYEMKDNIFQLQSELDSNLLAVKEIDDQIAMLQSERAELMATIEFRKAAKVKLDNDQQKVVNAIRKIVHVVQLANSKKG
;
A
#
# COMPACT_ATOMS: atom_id res chain seq x y z
N MET A 1 -59.99 -7.69 3.66
CA MET A 1 -59.34 -7.21 4.90
C MET A 1 -57.94 -7.80 4.96
N SER A 2 -56.94 -7.00 5.33
CA SER A 2 -55.53 -7.26 5.04
C SER A 2 -54.84 -8.15 6.09
N LYS A 3 -53.77 -8.83 5.66
CA LYS A 3 -52.52 -9.00 6.44
C LYS A 3 -51.38 -9.51 5.55
N THR A 4 -50.74 -8.59 4.86
CA THR A 4 -49.49 -8.81 4.12
C THR A 4 -48.37 -9.08 5.12
N LYS A 5 -47.70 -10.24 5.02
CA LYS A 5 -46.53 -10.55 5.84
C LYS A 5 -45.30 -9.92 5.17
N GLN A 6 -44.93 -8.72 5.61
CA GLN A 6 -43.67 -8.07 5.24
C GLN A 6 -42.50 -9.03 5.54
N LEU A 7 -41.65 -9.25 4.54
CA LEU A 7 -40.36 -9.92 4.70
C LEU A 7 -39.30 -8.83 4.83
N SER A 8 -38.94 -8.47 6.06
CA SER A 8 -37.87 -7.48 6.29
C SER A 8 -36.51 -8.06 5.87
N PRO A 9 -35.71 -7.33 5.07
CA PRO A 9 -34.30 -7.63 4.88
C PRO A 9 -33.51 -7.39 6.19
N PRO A 10 -32.42 -8.14 6.45
CA PRO A 10 -31.48 -7.82 7.51
C PRO A 10 -30.51 -6.73 7.04
N GLU A 11 -30.97 -5.48 7.02
CA GLU A 11 -30.07 -4.34 7.09
C GLU A 11 -29.51 -4.18 8.52
N GLN A 12 -28.38 -3.48 8.62
CA GLN A 12 -27.70 -3.00 9.85
C GLN A 12 -26.84 -4.00 10.63
N MET A 13 -25.52 -3.95 10.36
CA MET A 13 -24.50 -3.67 11.40
C MET A 13 -23.29 -2.94 10.77
N VAL A 14 -23.49 -1.69 10.34
CA VAL A 14 -22.39 -0.75 10.02
C VAL A 14 -22.56 0.51 10.87
N LYS A 15 -22.17 0.41 12.15
CA LYS A 15 -21.83 1.52 13.06
C LYS A 15 -21.42 0.99 14.43
N GLU A 16 -20.15 0.59 14.57
CA GLU A 16 -19.39 0.62 15.82
C GLU A 16 -17.91 0.48 15.45
N GLY A 17 -17.05 1.36 15.97
CA GLY A 17 -15.78 1.69 15.31
C GLY A 17 -14.72 0.59 15.36
N ASN A 18 -14.26 0.13 14.20
CA ASN A 18 -12.98 -0.56 13.93
C ASN A 18 -12.50 -1.67 14.91
N PHE A 19 -13.39 -2.29 15.69
CA PHE A 19 -13.07 -3.46 16.53
C PHE A 19 -12.97 -4.76 15.71
N LEU A 20 -12.10 -4.75 14.69
CA LEU A 20 -11.65 -5.97 14.04
C LEU A 20 -10.69 -6.67 14.99
N GLU A 21 -11.11 -7.81 15.54
CA GLU A 21 -10.33 -8.57 16.52
C GLU A 21 -8.93 -8.92 15.97
N PRO A 22 -7.84 -8.40 16.56
CA PRO A 22 -6.50 -8.72 16.08
C PRO A 22 -6.21 -10.21 16.27
N VAL A 23 -5.74 -10.86 15.22
CA VAL A 23 -5.61 -12.33 15.17
C VAL A 23 -4.15 -12.76 15.40
N PRO A 24 -3.87 -13.84 16.15
CA PRO A 24 -2.51 -14.39 16.29
C PRO A 24 -2.02 -15.08 15.00
N PRO A 25 -0.68 -15.25 14.82
CA PRO A 25 -0.14 -15.90 13.63
C PRO A 25 -0.55 -17.38 13.59
N PHE A 26 -0.68 -17.94 12.38
CA PHE A 26 -1.16 -19.32 12.13
C PHE A 26 -2.60 -19.63 12.53
N TYR A 27 -3.37 -18.64 12.95
CA TYR A 27 -4.78 -18.83 13.26
C TYR A 27 -5.61 -19.08 12.00
N GLN A 28 -6.75 -19.73 12.18
CA GLN A 28 -7.71 -20.06 11.14
C GLN A 28 -9.13 -19.99 11.69
N GLY A 29 -10.08 -19.70 10.81
CA GLY A 29 -11.50 -19.62 11.14
C GLY A 29 -12.37 -19.89 9.91
N GLN A 30 -13.67 -19.68 10.05
CA GLN A 30 -14.67 -19.85 9.00
C GLN A 30 -15.64 -18.67 9.02
N GLY A 31 -16.12 -18.30 7.84
CA GLY A 31 -17.13 -17.25 7.66
C GLY A 31 -16.72 -15.86 8.12
N PHE A 32 -17.75 -15.06 8.38
CA PHE A 32 -17.68 -13.65 8.77
C PHE A 32 -16.83 -13.44 10.06
N PRO A 33 -16.11 -12.32 10.23
CA PRO A 33 -15.99 -11.16 9.32
C PRO A 33 -14.95 -11.35 8.22
N TYR A 34 -14.12 -12.40 8.28
CA TYR A 34 -12.94 -12.48 7.42
C TYR A 34 -13.14 -13.31 6.16
N ALA A 35 -14.16 -14.16 6.05
CA ALA A 35 -14.48 -14.93 4.85
C ALA A 35 -15.98 -14.83 4.52
N PRO A 36 -16.38 -15.06 3.26
CA PRO A 36 -17.79 -15.06 2.89
C PRO A 36 -18.52 -16.24 3.53
N THR A 37 -19.81 -16.01 3.81
CA THR A 37 -20.76 -16.98 4.36
C THR A 37 -21.93 -17.08 3.38
N ASP A 38 -22.56 -18.24 3.29
CA ASP A 38 -23.68 -18.51 2.38
C ASP A 38 -23.36 -18.25 0.88
N TRP A 39 -22.10 -18.45 0.46
CA TRP A 39 -21.64 -18.27 -0.92
C TRP A 39 -20.87 -19.49 -1.43
N PRO A 40 -21.21 -20.06 -2.60
CA PRO A 40 -22.13 -19.55 -3.63
C PRO A 40 -23.62 -19.84 -3.37
N GLY A 41 -23.95 -20.52 -2.28
CA GLY A 41 -25.34 -20.78 -1.88
C GLY A 41 -25.51 -20.95 -0.37
N PRO A 42 -26.76 -21.01 0.12
CA PRO A 42 -27.05 -21.08 1.55
C PRO A 42 -26.37 -22.27 2.24
N GLY A 43 -25.69 -22.01 3.37
CA GLY A 43 -24.88 -22.98 4.11
C GLY A 43 -23.42 -23.09 3.67
N GLU A 44 -23.04 -22.56 2.50
CA GLU A 44 -21.67 -22.64 1.98
C GLU A 44 -20.75 -21.60 2.63
N THR A 45 -20.03 -22.02 3.68
CA THR A 45 -19.16 -21.14 4.47
C THR A 45 -17.69 -21.30 4.08
N TRP A 46 -17.05 -20.20 3.68
CA TRP A 46 -15.63 -20.20 3.34
C TRP A 46 -14.75 -20.21 4.58
N GLY A 47 -13.65 -20.96 4.52
CA GLY A 47 -12.61 -20.93 5.55
C GLY A 47 -11.59 -19.82 5.30
N TRP A 48 -10.87 -19.44 6.35
CA TRP A 48 -9.74 -18.53 6.25
C TRP A 48 -8.61 -18.93 7.18
N LYS A 49 -7.38 -18.54 6.81
CA LYS A 49 -6.20 -18.68 7.66
C LYS A 49 -5.20 -17.55 7.42
N VAL A 50 -4.38 -17.28 8.42
CA VAL A 50 -3.26 -16.33 8.35
C VAL A 50 -1.92 -17.04 8.56
N GLY A 51 -0.87 -16.60 7.87
CA GLY A 51 0.48 -17.12 8.00
C GLY A 51 1.31 -16.37 9.04
N ARG A 52 2.56 -16.01 8.66
CA ARG A 52 3.52 -15.38 9.57
C ARG A 52 3.81 -13.92 9.22
N ARG A 53 3.87 -13.58 7.93
CA ARG A 53 4.31 -12.24 7.48
C ARG A 53 3.22 -11.22 7.70
N ILE A 54 3.60 -10.13 8.38
CA ILE A 54 2.80 -8.93 8.58
C ILE A 54 3.42 -7.77 7.79
N SER A 55 2.57 -6.89 7.28
CA SER A 55 2.97 -5.62 6.65
C SER A 55 3.28 -4.56 7.71
N SER A 56 3.97 -3.49 7.31
CA SER A 56 4.26 -2.30 8.13
C SER A 56 3.01 -1.56 8.66
N CYS A 57 1.83 -1.91 8.15
CA CYS A 57 0.53 -1.40 8.61
C CYS A 57 -0.19 -2.32 9.62
N GLY A 58 0.44 -3.40 10.09
CA GLY A 58 -0.12 -4.29 11.14
C GLY A 58 -1.07 -5.39 10.67
N TYR A 59 -1.23 -5.59 9.36
CA TYR A 59 -2.08 -6.63 8.76
C TYR A 59 -1.26 -7.80 8.21
N TYR A 60 -1.85 -9.00 8.15
CA TYR A 60 -1.20 -10.16 7.54
C TYR A 60 -1.10 -10.02 6.01
N THR A 61 0.11 -10.20 5.50
CA THR A 61 0.37 -10.39 4.05
C THR A 61 0.09 -11.84 3.65
N ASP A 62 0.38 -12.80 4.53
CA ASP A 62 0.10 -14.22 4.32
C ASP A 62 -1.37 -14.55 4.60
N ARG A 63 -2.29 -13.94 3.85
CA ARG A 63 -3.72 -14.20 3.97
C ARG A 63 -4.14 -15.30 2.99
N PHE A 64 -4.94 -16.25 3.46
CA PHE A 64 -5.52 -17.27 2.60
C PHE A 64 -7.03 -17.42 2.82
N LEU A 65 -7.74 -17.75 1.74
CA LEU A 65 -9.08 -18.30 1.77
C LEU A 65 -9.05 -19.80 1.47
N ILE A 66 -10.00 -20.53 2.04
CA ILE A 66 -10.19 -21.96 1.88
C ILE A 66 -11.62 -22.14 1.34
N PRO A 67 -11.81 -22.66 0.11
CA PRO A 67 -13.13 -22.89 -0.43
C PRO A 67 -13.90 -23.91 0.44
N PRO A 68 -15.24 -23.84 0.52
CA PRO A 68 -16.04 -24.83 1.23
C PRO A 68 -15.90 -26.23 0.60
N ARG A 69 -16.29 -27.26 1.34
CA ARG A 69 -16.03 -28.67 0.96
C ARG A 69 -16.72 -29.08 -0.36
N SER A 70 -17.89 -28.51 -0.64
CA SER A 70 -18.63 -28.61 -1.91
C SER A 70 -17.79 -28.21 -3.13
N LEU A 71 -16.94 -27.19 -2.98
CA LEU A 71 -16.10 -26.62 -4.02
C LEU A 71 -14.69 -27.22 -4.07
N GLN A 72 -14.31 -28.05 -3.09
CA GLN A 72 -13.01 -28.75 -3.06
C GLN A 72 -13.00 -29.98 -3.99
N LYS A 73 -13.06 -29.73 -5.30
CA LYS A 73 -12.80 -30.74 -6.34
C LYS A 73 -11.29 -31.10 -6.35
N PRO A 74 -10.87 -32.31 -6.79
CA PRO A 74 -9.46 -32.70 -6.83
C PRO A 74 -8.59 -31.83 -7.76
N SER A 75 -9.20 -31.10 -8.70
CA SER A 75 -8.57 -30.10 -9.56
C SER A 75 -8.44 -28.71 -8.95
N CYS A 76 -9.10 -28.43 -7.81
CA CYS A 76 -9.16 -27.11 -7.19
C CYS A 76 -8.07 -26.93 -6.12
N PRO A 77 -7.46 -25.72 -5.99
CA PRO A 77 -6.53 -25.43 -4.91
C PRO A 77 -7.17 -25.61 -3.53
N ARG A 78 -6.47 -26.29 -2.61
CA ARG A 78 -6.91 -26.48 -1.21
C ARG A 78 -7.04 -25.16 -0.44
N TYR A 79 -6.37 -24.11 -0.90
CA TYR A 79 -6.49 -22.75 -0.41
C TYR A 79 -5.95 -21.77 -1.46
N PHE A 80 -6.45 -20.55 -1.47
CA PHE A 80 -5.99 -19.46 -2.33
C PHE A 80 -5.21 -18.43 -1.52
N ALA A 81 -4.02 -18.07 -2.00
CA ALA A 81 -3.09 -17.13 -1.35
C ALA A 81 -3.10 -15.71 -1.94
N SER A 82 -3.85 -15.50 -3.02
CA SER A 82 -3.87 -14.26 -3.79
C SER A 82 -5.30 -13.94 -4.20
N ARG A 83 -5.67 -12.65 -4.11
CA ARG A 83 -6.96 -12.12 -4.58
C ARG A 83 -7.18 -12.48 -6.06
N ARG A 84 -6.16 -12.28 -6.89
CA ARG A 84 -6.15 -12.63 -8.33
C ARG A 84 -6.46 -14.10 -8.60
N SER A 85 -5.98 -15.01 -7.76
CA SER A 85 -6.24 -16.45 -7.90
C SER A 85 -7.67 -16.84 -7.53
N ILE A 86 -8.35 -16.02 -6.70
CA ILE A 86 -9.76 -16.19 -6.35
C ILE A 86 -10.63 -15.59 -7.44
N GLU A 87 -10.32 -14.38 -7.92
CA GLU A 87 -10.98 -13.73 -9.07
C GLU A 87 -11.06 -14.68 -10.28
N LEU A 88 -9.92 -15.25 -10.68
CA LEU A 88 -9.84 -16.21 -11.80
C LEU A 88 -10.53 -17.55 -11.53
N TYR A 89 -10.67 -17.95 -10.26
CA TYR A 89 -11.38 -19.17 -9.88
C TYR A 89 -12.89 -18.96 -9.93
N ILE A 90 -13.38 -17.85 -9.39
CA ILE A 90 -14.80 -17.47 -9.40
C ILE A 90 -15.27 -17.29 -10.84
N LEU A 91 -14.57 -16.50 -11.66
CA LEU A 91 -14.89 -16.33 -13.08
C LEU A 91 -14.96 -17.64 -13.88
N LYS A 92 -14.21 -18.66 -13.46
CA LYS A 92 -14.15 -19.96 -14.15
C LYS A 92 -15.27 -20.91 -13.74
N GLU A 93 -15.57 -21.00 -12.44
CA GLU A 93 -16.59 -21.93 -11.92
C GLU A 93 -17.99 -21.29 -11.85
N PHE A 94 -18.07 -19.96 -11.78
CA PHE A 94 -19.27 -19.14 -11.64
C PHE A 94 -19.15 -17.88 -12.52
N PRO A 95 -19.27 -17.99 -13.86
CA PRO A 95 -19.06 -16.86 -14.78
C PRO A 95 -20.06 -15.70 -14.56
N ASP A 96 -21.26 -16.00 -14.05
CA ASP A 96 -22.32 -15.02 -13.77
C ASP A 96 -22.19 -14.37 -12.38
N ALA A 97 -21.15 -14.70 -11.60
CA ALA A 97 -20.99 -14.19 -10.24
C ALA A 97 -20.36 -12.79 -10.20
N ASP A 98 -20.99 -11.88 -9.45
CA ASP A 98 -20.42 -10.59 -9.10
C ASP A 98 -19.22 -10.76 -8.14
N ILE A 99 -18.03 -10.52 -8.68
CA ILE A 99 -16.75 -10.61 -7.98
C ILE A 99 -16.59 -9.51 -6.92
N ASP A 100 -17.12 -8.32 -7.20
CA ASP A 100 -16.99 -7.17 -6.32
C ASP A 100 -17.96 -7.30 -5.15
N ALA A 101 -19.19 -7.76 -5.36
CA ALA A 101 -20.09 -8.20 -4.29
C ALA A 101 -19.47 -9.32 -3.44
N PHE A 102 -18.81 -10.31 -4.05
CA PHE A 102 -18.10 -11.36 -3.32
C PHE A 102 -17.03 -10.77 -2.38
N PHE A 103 -16.16 -9.88 -2.87
CA PHE A 103 -15.12 -9.27 -2.03
C PHE A 103 -15.63 -8.17 -1.08
N ALA A 104 -16.80 -7.59 -1.33
CA ALA A 104 -17.46 -6.65 -0.42
C ALA A 104 -18.15 -7.35 0.76
N SER A 105 -18.56 -8.62 0.59
CA SER A 105 -19.26 -9.39 1.63
C SER A 105 -18.42 -9.71 2.88
N PHE A 106 -17.10 -9.51 2.84
CA PHE A 106 -16.20 -9.83 3.94
C PHE A 106 -14.91 -8.98 3.94
N ILE A 107 -14.18 -9.02 5.05
CA ILE A 107 -12.96 -8.23 5.24
C ILE A 107 -11.72 -9.03 4.80
N TRP A 108 -11.14 -8.63 3.66
CA TRP A 108 -9.93 -9.26 3.12
C TRP A 108 -8.71 -9.11 4.05
N ARG A 109 -8.50 -7.92 4.63
CA ARG A 109 -7.32 -7.58 5.44
C ARG A 109 -7.51 -7.99 6.91
N VAL A 110 -6.76 -8.99 7.38
CA VAL A 110 -6.81 -9.44 8.79
C VAL A 110 -5.77 -8.70 9.63
N PRO A 111 -6.16 -8.00 10.72
CA PRO A 111 -5.23 -7.36 11.65
C PRO A 111 -4.47 -8.39 12.50
N SER A 112 -3.25 -8.05 12.94
CA SER A 112 -2.39 -8.94 13.73
C SER A 112 -2.21 -8.48 15.18
N THR A 113 -2.31 -9.41 16.13
CA THR A 113 -1.94 -9.16 17.54
C THR A 113 -0.47 -8.74 17.71
N LEU A 114 0.43 -9.20 16.83
CA LEU A 114 1.87 -8.94 16.91
C LEU A 114 2.20 -7.45 16.75
N TRP A 115 1.37 -6.71 16.02
CA TRP A 115 1.50 -5.27 15.85
C TRP A 115 1.41 -4.53 17.19
N HIS A 116 0.39 -4.86 17.99
CA HIS A 116 0.19 -4.29 19.32
C HIS A 116 1.21 -4.82 20.35
N SER A 117 1.65 -6.08 20.21
CA SER A 117 2.60 -6.71 21.14
C SER A 117 3.98 -6.03 21.19
N THR A 118 4.41 -5.38 20.09
CA THR A 118 5.74 -4.75 20.02
C THR A 118 5.89 -3.51 20.92
N LYS A 119 4.79 -2.92 21.40
CA LYS A 119 4.81 -1.79 22.35
C LYS A 119 4.42 -2.13 23.79
N VAL A 120 3.90 -3.33 24.08
CA VAL A 120 3.51 -3.74 25.45
C VAL A 120 4.09 -5.11 25.80
N LYS A 121 5.42 -5.15 25.97
CA LYS A 121 6.09 -6.19 26.77
C LYS A 121 6.53 -5.63 28.13
N ALA A 122 5.60 -4.97 28.80
CA ALA A 122 5.71 -4.54 30.19
C ALA A 122 4.32 -4.68 30.84
N ALA A 123 4.28 -5.23 32.05
CA ALA A 123 3.08 -5.41 32.89
C ALA A 123 1.94 -6.28 32.29
N SER A 124 2.09 -7.61 32.40
CA SER A 124 0.95 -8.52 32.61
C SER A 124 1.35 -9.61 33.60
N LEU A 125 1.25 -9.29 34.88
CA LEU A 125 1.18 -10.25 35.99
C LEU A 125 0.15 -9.70 36.99
N SER A 126 -0.95 -10.43 37.16
CA SER A 126 -2.00 -10.18 38.14
C SER A 126 -2.34 -11.48 38.89
N PRO A 127 -2.93 -11.42 40.10
CA PRO A 127 -2.47 -12.29 41.19
C PRO A 127 -3.44 -13.38 41.67
N LYS A 128 -2.86 -14.44 42.24
CA LYS A 128 -3.33 -15.37 43.32
C LYS A 128 -2.32 -16.54 43.39
N LYS A 129 -2.12 -17.28 44.49
CA LYS A 129 -2.85 -17.46 45.75
C LYS A 129 -1.84 -17.66 46.91
N VAL A 130 -2.26 -17.39 48.14
CA VAL A 130 -1.57 -17.76 49.39
C VAL A 130 -1.68 -19.27 49.65
N GLU A 131 -0.60 -19.92 50.08
CA GLU A 131 -0.63 -21.07 51.00
C GLU A 131 0.74 -21.25 51.71
N GLU A 132 0.78 -22.12 52.72
CA GLU A 132 1.48 -21.85 53.98
C GLU A 132 2.59 -22.89 54.31
N VAL A 133 3.71 -22.40 54.87
CA VAL A 133 4.67 -23.07 55.78
C VAL A 133 5.15 -24.51 55.46
N LYS A 134 6.46 -24.66 55.25
CA LYS A 134 7.31 -25.37 56.25
C LYS A 134 8.79 -24.96 56.21
N GLU A 135 9.34 -24.89 57.41
CA GLU A 135 10.71 -24.58 57.77
C GLU A 135 11.59 -25.84 57.69
N GLU A 136 12.84 -25.72 57.24
CA GLU A 136 14.02 -26.34 57.88
C GLU A 136 15.33 -26.06 57.10
N THR A 137 16.40 -25.83 57.85
CA THR A 137 17.81 -25.92 57.45
C THR A 137 18.52 -26.69 58.60
N PRO A 138 19.75 -27.26 58.48
CA PRO A 138 20.82 -26.89 57.55
C PRO A 138 21.69 -28.07 57.02
N VAL A 139 22.77 -27.75 56.29
CA VAL A 139 24.17 -28.13 56.58
C VAL A 139 25.03 -28.09 55.31
N THR A 140 26.25 -27.55 55.48
CA THR A 140 27.27 -27.33 54.46
C THR A 140 28.09 -28.57 54.11
N VAL A 141 28.47 -28.75 52.84
CA VAL A 141 29.77 -29.35 52.47
C VAL A 141 30.41 -28.59 51.30
N ARG A 142 31.62 -28.04 51.53
CA ARG A 142 32.50 -27.50 50.47
C ARG A 142 33.26 -28.63 49.78
N ARG A 143 33.50 -28.55 48.46
CA ARG A 143 34.77 -29.06 47.87
C ARG A 143 35.18 -28.37 46.55
N LYS A 144 36.37 -27.74 46.64
CA LYS A 144 37.35 -27.27 45.64
C LYS A 144 36.97 -27.00 44.16
N ARG A 145 37.31 -25.78 43.74
CA ARG A 145 37.62 -25.38 42.35
C ARG A 145 38.78 -26.20 41.76
N LYS A 146 38.78 -26.38 40.43
CA LYS A 146 39.99 -26.27 39.60
C LYS A 146 39.75 -25.20 38.53
N HIS A 147 40.80 -24.45 38.21
CA HIS A 147 40.79 -23.39 37.20
C HIS A 147 41.30 -23.93 35.87
N THR A 148 40.69 -23.52 34.77
CA THR A 148 41.36 -23.28 33.48
C THR A 148 40.61 -22.14 32.78
N ALA A 149 41.36 -21.23 32.16
CA ALA A 149 40.83 -20.02 31.54
C ALA A 149 41.01 -20.07 30.02
N ALA A 150 40.03 -19.55 29.28
CA ALA A 150 40.23 -18.98 27.95
C ALA A 150 39.07 -18.02 27.60
N ALA A 151 39.38 -16.73 27.57
CA ALA A 151 38.64 -15.67 26.87
C ALA A 151 38.89 -15.82 25.34
N SER A 152 38.17 -15.23 24.38
CA SER A 152 36.89 -14.48 24.31
C SER A 152 36.52 -14.31 22.81
N LEU A 153 35.66 -13.34 22.46
CA LEU A 153 35.41 -12.81 21.10
C LEU A 153 34.47 -13.61 20.17
N ALA A 154 33.18 -13.61 20.50
CA ALA A 154 32.12 -13.74 19.49
C ALA A 154 31.75 -12.36 18.93
N LYS A 155 32.33 -11.95 17.80
CA LYS A 155 31.86 -10.80 17.00
C LYS A 155 30.98 -11.25 15.85
N GLN A 156 29.95 -10.45 15.57
CA GLN A 156 28.96 -10.67 14.52
C GLN A 156 29.61 -10.84 13.13
N ARG A 157 29.08 -11.75 12.30
CA ARG A 157 29.18 -11.61 10.84
C ARG A 157 27.86 -11.92 10.14
N THR A 158 27.42 -10.94 9.39
CA THR A 158 26.34 -10.93 8.39
C THR A 158 26.51 -12.08 7.39
N ARG A 159 25.43 -12.81 7.04
CA ARG A 159 25.43 -13.74 5.89
C ARG A 159 24.78 -13.08 4.68
N GLN A 160 25.61 -12.49 3.84
CA GLN A 160 25.24 -12.10 2.49
C GLN A 160 25.23 -13.36 1.60
N SER A 161 24.19 -13.54 0.80
CA SER A 161 24.02 -14.72 -0.07
C SER A 161 24.71 -14.48 -1.41
N LEU A 162 25.74 -15.28 -1.73
CA LEU A 162 26.26 -15.40 -3.09
C LEU A 162 26.07 -16.85 -3.58
N ARG A 163 25.43 -17.00 -4.75
CA ARG A 163 25.22 -18.32 -5.36
C ARG A 163 26.52 -18.86 -5.92
N ARG A 164 26.68 -20.19 -5.85
CA ARG A 164 27.73 -20.94 -6.56
C ARG A 164 27.24 -21.26 -7.98
N SER A 165 28.12 -21.13 -8.96
CA SER A 165 28.17 -22.01 -10.12
C SER A 165 29.63 -22.43 -10.32
N SER A 166 29.83 -23.72 -10.62
CA SER A 166 31.16 -24.34 -10.74
C SER A 166 31.42 -24.69 -12.20
N GLY A 167 32.70 -24.68 -12.61
CA GLY A 167 33.16 -25.45 -13.75
C GLY A 167 33.89 -24.64 -14.83
N VAL A 168 35.22 -24.76 -14.84
CA VAL A 168 36.03 -24.75 -16.07
C VAL A 168 37.01 -25.91 -15.96
N ILE A 169 36.93 -26.84 -16.90
CA ILE A 169 37.98 -27.82 -17.22
C ILE A 169 38.46 -27.47 -18.63
N THR A 170 39.74 -27.70 -18.90
CA THR A 170 40.45 -27.22 -20.08
C THR A 170 40.51 -28.24 -21.23
N LYS A 171 40.82 -27.71 -22.43
CA LYS A 171 41.44 -28.34 -23.62
C LYS A 171 40.57 -28.85 -24.79
N ASP A 172 40.70 -28.07 -25.88
CA ASP A 172 41.24 -28.44 -27.21
C ASP A 172 40.46 -29.32 -28.22
N THR A 173 40.58 -28.88 -29.49
CA THR A 173 40.41 -29.53 -30.81
C THR A 173 39.09 -29.43 -31.62
N ASP A 174 39.26 -28.78 -32.79
CA ASP A 174 38.64 -28.91 -34.12
C ASP A 174 37.12 -28.95 -34.38
N GLY A 175 36.67 -28.05 -35.27
CA GLY A 175 35.41 -28.21 -36.03
C GLY A 175 34.71 -26.92 -36.49
N LYS A 176 34.99 -26.51 -37.75
CA LYS A 176 34.10 -25.83 -38.74
C LYS A 176 32.60 -25.74 -38.33
N ILE A 177 31.81 -24.66 -38.55
CA ILE A 177 31.68 -23.82 -39.76
C ILE A 177 31.15 -22.39 -39.42
N ASP A 178 31.84 -21.38 -39.96
CA ASP A 178 31.41 -20.06 -40.51
C ASP A 178 30.19 -19.23 -39.99
N SER A 179 30.46 -17.91 -39.91
CA SER A 179 29.63 -16.74 -40.28
C SER A 179 29.17 -15.75 -39.19
N CYS A 180 29.99 -14.69 -39.01
CA CYS A 180 29.64 -13.24 -39.15
C CYS A 180 28.37 -12.69 -38.44
N SER A 181 28.29 -11.51 -37.80
CA SER A 181 29.14 -10.29 -37.66
C SER A 181 28.42 -9.33 -36.66
N LEU A 182 28.94 -8.20 -36.13
CA LEU A 182 30.24 -7.52 -36.24
C LEU A 182 30.54 -6.69 -34.95
N ASN A 183 31.83 -6.56 -34.63
CA ASN A 183 32.58 -5.67 -33.73
C ASN A 183 31.93 -4.42 -33.08
N ASN A 184 32.18 -4.24 -31.77
CA ASN A 184 33.14 -3.28 -31.15
C ASN A 184 33.57 -2.05 -32.00
N GLU A 185 33.95 -0.85 -31.52
CA GLU A 185 34.22 -0.17 -30.23
C GLU A 185 35.27 0.92 -30.62
N ALA A 186 35.54 1.90 -29.73
CA ALA A 186 36.70 2.81 -29.77
C ALA A 186 36.69 3.92 -30.87
N ALA A 187 37.36 5.07 -30.71
CA ALA A 187 38.22 5.53 -29.61
C ALA A 187 38.13 7.06 -29.37
N ILE A 188 38.35 7.41 -28.10
CA ILE A 188 39.01 8.60 -27.56
C ILE A 188 39.69 9.54 -28.59
N LEU A 189 39.43 10.85 -28.48
CA LEU A 189 40.43 11.87 -28.82
C LEU A 189 40.36 13.06 -27.85
N SER A 190 41.34 13.13 -26.95
CA SER A 190 41.47 14.16 -25.91
C SER A 190 41.89 15.51 -26.48
N LYS A 191 41.40 16.62 -25.92
CA LYS A 191 42.00 17.94 -26.13
C LYS A 191 41.76 18.87 -24.93
N ASP A 192 42.85 19.16 -24.22
CA ASP A 192 42.89 20.11 -23.10
C ASP A 192 42.99 21.58 -23.56
N MET A 193 43.07 22.48 -22.58
CA MET A 193 43.27 23.95 -22.63
C MET A 193 41.98 24.79 -22.72
N LYS A 194 41.83 25.95 -22.05
CA LYS A 194 42.51 26.55 -20.87
C LYS A 194 41.64 27.73 -20.37
N SER A 195 41.72 28.02 -19.07
CA SER A 195 41.09 29.14 -18.31
C SER A 195 40.97 30.52 -18.99
N THR A 196 39.89 31.26 -18.67
CA THR A 196 39.90 32.58 -17.95
C THR A 196 38.50 32.98 -17.44
N SER A 197 38.43 33.66 -16.28
CA SER A 197 37.66 34.90 -15.94
C SER A 197 36.40 35.33 -16.74
N ASP A 198 35.37 35.99 -16.20
CA ASP A 198 35.07 36.60 -14.87
C ASP A 198 33.62 37.21 -14.87
N SER A 199 33.10 37.59 -13.69
CA SER A 199 31.96 38.51 -13.40
C SER A 199 30.50 38.18 -13.79
N GLY A 200 29.56 38.43 -12.85
CA GLY A 200 28.19 38.90 -13.16
C GLY A 200 27.02 38.19 -12.48
N ASP A 201 26.35 38.88 -11.54
CA ASP A 201 25.12 38.49 -10.81
C ASP A 201 23.92 38.02 -11.67
N ASP A 202 23.09 37.11 -11.14
CA ASP A 202 21.72 37.45 -10.69
C ASP A 202 20.93 36.30 -10.02
N GLN A 203 20.34 36.61 -8.84
CA GLN A 203 19.17 36.03 -8.12
C GLN A 203 18.98 34.50 -7.89
N PRO A 204 18.33 34.09 -6.76
CA PRO A 204 18.17 32.68 -6.40
C PRO A 204 16.96 32.01 -7.06
N GLY A 205 17.21 30.88 -7.73
CA GLY A 205 16.16 30.02 -8.27
C GLY A 205 15.37 29.28 -7.19
N CYS A 206 14.04 29.26 -7.35
CA CYS A 206 13.15 28.31 -6.69
C CYS A 206 12.51 27.44 -7.77
N ASP A 207 13.14 26.30 -8.09
CA ASP A 207 12.60 25.29 -9.01
C ASP A 207 12.01 24.09 -8.24
N PRO A 208 10.67 23.95 -8.17
CA PRO A 208 10.04 22.70 -7.75
C PRO A 208 10.01 21.71 -8.93
N ILE A 209 10.93 20.74 -8.88
CA ILE A 209 10.84 19.38 -9.41
C ILE A 209 10.08 19.22 -10.75
N GLU A 210 10.87 19.16 -11.82
CA GLU A 210 10.42 18.84 -13.18
C GLU A 210 9.76 17.44 -13.25
N GLY A 211 8.42 17.42 -13.26
CA GLY A 211 7.58 16.24 -13.49
C GLY A 211 7.16 16.05 -14.97
N ASN A 212 7.85 16.69 -15.92
CA ASN A 212 7.42 16.76 -17.31
C ASN A 212 7.71 15.48 -18.12
N ASN A 213 6.83 14.49 -17.98
CA ASN A 213 6.70 13.38 -18.95
C ASN A 213 5.25 13.13 -19.40
N PHE A 214 4.52 14.22 -19.67
CA PHE A 214 3.40 14.20 -20.61
C PHE A 214 3.61 15.26 -21.70
N ARG A 215 4.33 14.88 -22.76
CA ARG A 215 4.19 15.54 -24.07
C ARG A 215 2.86 15.10 -24.70
N GLY A 216 1.76 15.45 -24.02
CA GLY A 216 0.47 15.54 -24.69
C GLY A 216 0.60 16.55 -25.82
N LYS A 217 0.01 16.26 -26.98
CA LYS A 217 -0.10 17.27 -28.03
C LYS A 217 -1.08 18.31 -27.51
N CYS A 218 -0.58 19.45 -27.03
CA CYS A 218 -1.43 20.60 -26.77
C CYS A 218 -2.19 20.91 -28.06
N ILE A 219 -3.49 21.20 -27.90
CA ILE A 219 -4.30 21.75 -28.98
C ILE A 219 -3.56 23.00 -29.50
N PRO A 220 -3.38 23.18 -30.82
CA PRO A 220 -2.65 24.33 -31.34
C PRO A 220 -3.23 25.64 -30.82
N GLU A 221 -2.36 26.59 -30.46
CA GLU A 221 -2.78 27.94 -30.11
C GLU A 221 -3.63 28.52 -31.26
N ASN A 222 -4.82 29.02 -30.93
CA ASN A 222 -5.86 29.49 -31.86
C ASN A 222 -6.67 28.39 -32.61
N PHE A 223 -6.59 27.11 -32.25
CA PHE A 223 -7.51 26.09 -32.80
C PHE A 223 -8.97 26.35 -32.41
N ASP A 224 -9.22 26.93 -31.23
CA ASP A 224 -10.56 27.31 -30.78
C ASP A 224 -11.25 28.26 -31.76
N SER A 225 -10.56 29.30 -32.24
CA SER A 225 -11.13 30.24 -33.23
C SER A 225 -11.43 29.58 -34.58
N TYR A 226 -10.72 28.50 -34.94
CA TYR A 226 -11.07 27.70 -36.10
C TYR A 226 -12.34 26.88 -35.84
N ILE A 227 -12.49 26.27 -34.66
CA ILE A 227 -13.71 25.54 -34.28
C ILE A 227 -14.92 26.48 -34.18
N ASP A 228 -14.76 27.71 -33.65
CA ASP A 228 -15.81 28.72 -33.66
C ASP A 228 -16.28 29.01 -35.11
N SER A 229 -15.34 29.25 -36.03
CA SER A 229 -15.60 29.56 -37.44
C SER A 229 -16.15 28.39 -38.30
N ILE A 230 -16.18 27.15 -37.78
CA ILE A 230 -16.80 26.02 -38.50
C ILE A 230 -18.24 26.31 -38.90
N ASP A 231 -19.01 27.06 -38.10
CA ASP A 231 -20.42 27.32 -38.41
C ASP A 231 -20.57 28.24 -39.62
N ASP A 232 -19.69 29.25 -39.77
CA ASP A 232 -19.65 30.14 -40.94
C ASP A 232 -19.34 29.35 -42.22
N ILE A 233 -18.35 28.45 -42.16
CA ILE A 233 -17.94 27.59 -43.28
C ILE A 233 -19.09 26.64 -43.68
N LEU A 234 -19.85 26.12 -42.72
CA LEU A 234 -20.97 25.22 -42.97
C LEU A 234 -22.25 25.94 -43.42
N ALA A 235 -22.43 27.21 -43.06
CA ALA A 235 -23.61 28.02 -43.38
C ALA A 235 -23.69 28.44 -44.86
N HIS A 236 -22.56 28.50 -45.58
CA HIS A 236 -22.58 28.80 -47.01
C HIS A 236 -23.23 27.66 -47.83
N PRO A 237 -24.23 27.96 -48.68
CA PRO A 237 -24.53 27.14 -49.84
C PRO A 237 -23.32 27.22 -50.77
N LEU A 238 -22.87 26.09 -51.33
CA LEU A 238 -21.90 26.13 -52.42
C LEU A 238 -22.58 26.86 -53.58
N SER A 239 -22.02 27.99 -53.99
CA SER A 239 -22.56 28.78 -55.09
C SER A 239 -22.57 27.94 -56.37
N GLU A 240 -23.66 28.10 -57.10
CA GLU A 240 -23.96 27.52 -58.42
C GLU A 240 -23.00 28.08 -59.49
N ALA A 241 -21.70 27.77 -59.35
CA ALA A 241 -20.58 28.39 -60.06
C ALA A 241 -19.77 27.40 -60.92
N CYS A 242 -20.41 26.29 -61.28
CA CYS A 242 -20.22 25.38 -62.42
C CYS A 242 -21.58 24.66 -62.49
N PHE A 243 -22.35 24.68 -63.58
CA PHE A 243 -21.98 24.17 -64.90
C PHE A 243 -22.71 24.91 -66.03
N ALA A 244 -22.05 25.90 -66.63
CA ALA A 244 -22.49 26.50 -67.90
C ALA A 244 -21.76 25.84 -69.08
N TYR A 245 -22.01 24.54 -69.31
CA TYR A 245 -21.76 23.91 -70.61
C TYR A 245 -22.93 23.01 -71.03
N ALA A 246 -23.42 23.20 -72.24
CA ALA A 246 -24.55 22.46 -72.79
C ALA A 246 -24.13 21.08 -73.29
N GLY A 247 -24.98 20.06 -73.10
CA GLY A 247 -24.80 18.77 -73.78
C GLY A 247 -25.32 17.53 -73.04
N THR A 248 -26.63 17.33 -73.02
CA THR A 248 -27.32 16.01 -73.02
C THR A 248 -26.65 14.80 -72.33
N SER A 249 -27.21 14.35 -71.20
CA SER A 249 -27.82 13.01 -71.11
C SER A 249 -28.61 12.81 -69.82
N SER A 250 -29.68 12.01 -69.88
CA SER A 250 -30.62 11.78 -68.77
C SER A 250 -30.15 10.63 -67.89
N SER A 251 -29.29 10.91 -66.90
CA SER A 251 -29.02 9.98 -65.77
C SER A 251 -28.49 10.63 -64.49
N SER A 252 -28.11 11.92 -64.50
CA SER A 252 -27.27 12.50 -63.44
C SER A 252 -28.00 13.01 -62.18
N GLN A 253 -29.32 13.21 -62.21
CA GLN A 253 -30.05 13.79 -61.06
C GLN A 253 -30.12 12.87 -59.83
N GLU A 254 -30.09 11.55 -60.04
CA GLU A 254 -30.10 10.58 -58.92
C GLU A 254 -28.74 10.52 -58.19
N GLU A 255 -27.65 10.73 -58.93
CA GLU A 255 -26.28 10.79 -58.40
C GLU A 255 -26.04 12.12 -57.65
N GLU A 256 -26.49 13.24 -58.22
CA GLU A 256 -26.43 14.58 -57.61
C GLU A 256 -27.21 14.65 -56.28
N LEU A 257 -28.38 14.00 -56.20
CA LEU A 257 -29.16 13.88 -54.95
C LEU A 257 -28.41 13.06 -53.88
N ALA A 258 -27.71 11.99 -54.27
CA ALA A 258 -26.93 11.18 -53.34
C ALA A 258 -25.71 11.94 -52.81
N GLU A 259 -25.02 12.71 -53.66
CA GLU A 259 -23.90 13.57 -53.22
C GLU A 259 -24.35 14.66 -52.24
N ALA A 260 -25.53 15.28 -52.46
CA ALA A 260 -26.10 16.26 -51.55
C ALA A 260 -26.37 15.68 -50.14
N GLN A 261 -26.96 14.48 -50.07
CA GLN A 261 -27.19 13.78 -48.78
C GLN A 261 -25.87 13.41 -48.08
N ILE A 262 -24.86 12.97 -48.84
CA ILE A 262 -23.52 12.68 -48.29
C ILE A 262 -22.86 13.95 -47.74
N LEU A 263 -23.03 15.09 -48.41
CA LEU A 263 -22.53 16.39 -47.95
C LEU A 263 -23.25 16.84 -46.68
N GLU A 264 -24.58 16.76 -46.63
CA GLU A 264 -25.38 17.07 -45.44
C GLU A 264 -24.96 16.23 -44.23
N ALA A 265 -24.82 14.91 -44.42
CA ALA A 265 -24.34 14.01 -43.37
C ALA A 265 -22.93 14.36 -42.88
N LYS A 266 -22.03 14.83 -43.75
CA LYS A 266 -20.70 15.35 -43.37
C LYS A 266 -20.81 16.65 -42.57
N LYS A 267 -21.68 17.59 -42.96
CA LYS A 267 -21.94 18.84 -42.22
C LYS A 267 -22.47 18.53 -40.81
N ALA A 268 -23.48 17.66 -40.70
CA ALA A 268 -24.04 17.23 -39.42
C ALA A 268 -22.99 16.55 -38.51
N LYS A 269 -22.12 15.69 -39.07
CA LYS A 269 -21.04 15.06 -38.32
C LYS A 269 -19.99 16.06 -37.82
N ALA A 270 -19.66 17.08 -38.60
CA ALA A 270 -18.75 18.15 -38.18
C ALA A 270 -19.30 18.92 -36.96
N LEU A 271 -20.61 19.23 -36.95
CA LEU A 271 -21.27 19.87 -35.80
C LEU A 271 -21.32 18.98 -34.56
N SER A 272 -21.54 17.66 -34.70
CA SER A 272 -21.44 16.71 -33.57
C SER A 272 -20.06 16.73 -32.95
N LEU A 273 -19.01 16.62 -33.76
CA LEU A 273 -17.61 16.64 -33.30
C LEU A 273 -17.23 17.99 -32.66
N LYS A 274 -17.74 19.11 -33.18
CA LYS A 274 -17.58 20.44 -32.56
C LYS A 274 -18.17 20.47 -31.16
N LYS A 275 -19.38 19.94 -30.96
CA LYS A 275 -20.00 19.86 -29.63
C LYS A 275 -19.19 18.97 -28.67
N GLU A 276 -18.83 17.77 -29.12
CA GLU A 276 -18.03 16.81 -28.34
C GLU A 276 -16.67 17.40 -27.92
N PHE A 277 -16.07 18.26 -28.76
CA PHE A 277 -14.82 18.96 -28.45
C PHE A 277 -14.95 19.94 -27.27
N TYR A 278 -15.97 20.81 -27.24
CA TYR A 278 -16.16 21.72 -26.11
C TYR A 278 -16.53 20.97 -24.82
N GLU A 279 -17.37 19.93 -24.91
CA GLU A 279 -17.70 19.09 -23.76
C GLU A 279 -16.45 18.39 -23.19
N MET A 280 -15.54 17.92 -24.06
CA MET A 280 -14.24 17.38 -23.62
C MET A 280 -13.34 18.45 -22.99
N LYS A 281 -13.34 19.68 -23.53
CA LYS A 281 -12.57 20.81 -23.01
C LYS A 281 -13.02 21.24 -21.62
N ASP A 282 -14.33 21.32 -21.39
CA ASP A 282 -14.92 21.65 -20.09
C ASP A 282 -14.61 20.56 -19.05
N ASN A 283 -14.71 19.29 -19.44
CA ASN A 283 -14.30 18.15 -18.60
C ASN A 283 -12.80 18.20 -18.23
N ILE A 284 -11.92 18.60 -19.17
CA ILE A 284 -10.49 18.79 -18.89
C ILE A 284 -10.28 19.93 -17.88
N PHE A 285 -10.98 21.04 -18.02
CA PHE A 285 -10.90 22.16 -17.07
C PHE A 285 -11.41 21.77 -15.68
N GLN A 286 -12.51 21.01 -15.60
CA GLN A 286 -13.03 20.50 -14.34
C GLN A 286 -12.02 19.56 -13.67
N LEU A 287 -11.47 18.58 -14.39
CA LEU A 287 -10.45 17.67 -13.88
C LEU A 287 -9.17 18.39 -13.42
N GLN A 288 -8.77 19.46 -14.12
CA GLN A 288 -7.65 20.29 -13.70
C GLN A 288 -7.94 21.00 -12.36
N SER A 289 -9.13 21.59 -12.21
CA SER A 289 -9.52 22.24 -10.95
C SER A 289 -9.65 21.25 -9.78
N GLU A 290 -10.08 20.01 -10.06
CA GLU A 290 -10.13 18.93 -9.07
C GLU A 290 -8.72 18.46 -8.69
N LEU A 291 -7.81 18.34 -9.67
CA LEU A 291 -6.40 18.00 -9.45
C LEU A 291 -5.73 19.02 -8.53
N ASP A 292 -5.91 20.32 -8.80
CA ASP A 292 -5.32 21.41 -8.03
C ASP A 292 -5.91 21.48 -6.60
N SER A 293 -7.22 21.23 -6.45
CA SER A 293 -7.87 21.14 -5.15
C SER A 293 -7.39 19.94 -4.32
N ASN A 294 -7.25 18.77 -4.95
CA ASN A 294 -6.72 17.56 -4.31
C ASN A 294 -5.24 17.72 -3.94
N LEU A 295 -4.44 18.38 -4.77
CA LEU A 295 -3.03 18.69 -4.47
C LEU A 295 -2.90 19.59 -3.24
N LEU A 296 -3.78 20.60 -3.10
CA LEU A 296 -3.85 21.45 -1.91
C LEU A 296 -4.22 20.64 -0.65
N ALA A 297 -5.19 19.72 -0.76
CA ALA A 297 -5.61 18.85 0.34
C ALA A 297 -4.51 17.87 0.78
N VAL A 298 -3.73 17.33 -0.15
CA VAL A 298 -2.56 16.49 0.17
C VAL A 298 -1.51 17.29 0.94
N LYS A 299 -1.22 18.53 0.52
CA LYS A 299 -0.27 19.40 1.22
C LYS A 299 -0.70 19.71 2.66
N GLU A 300 -1.97 20.03 2.87
CA GLU A 300 -2.54 20.25 4.21
C GLU A 300 -2.40 19.01 5.11
N ILE A 301 -2.58 17.81 4.56
CA ILE A 301 -2.35 16.55 5.29
C ILE A 301 -0.87 16.39 5.68
N ASP A 302 0.07 16.72 4.80
CA ASP A 302 1.51 16.66 5.10
C ASP A 302 1.91 17.67 6.19
N ASP A 303 1.35 18.88 6.17
CA ASP A 303 1.56 19.91 7.21
C ASP A 303 1.00 19.43 8.58
N GLN A 304 -0.19 18.81 8.61
CA GLN A 304 -0.74 18.17 9.83
C GLN A 304 0.14 17.00 10.33
N ILE A 305 0.66 16.18 9.43
CA ILE A 305 1.60 15.10 9.77
C ILE A 305 2.87 15.68 10.41
N ALA A 306 3.41 16.78 9.89
CA ALA A 306 4.59 17.44 10.45
C ALA A 306 4.32 17.97 11.88
N MET A 307 3.17 18.61 12.11
CA MET A 307 2.76 19.05 13.46
C MET A 307 2.66 17.89 14.45
N LEU A 308 1.97 16.81 14.08
CA LEU A 308 1.81 15.62 14.93
C LEU A 308 3.14 14.91 15.22
N GLN A 309 4.09 14.93 14.28
CA GLN A 309 5.44 14.42 14.50
C GLN A 309 6.23 15.28 15.52
N SER A 310 6.06 16.60 15.49
CA SER A 310 6.66 17.53 16.44
C SER A 310 6.11 17.34 17.87
N GLU A 311 4.78 17.35 18.04
CA GLU A 311 4.12 17.11 19.34
C GLU A 311 4.54 15.75 19.94
N ARG A 312 4.61 14.71 19.09
CA ARG A 312 5.09 13.39 19.49
C ARG A 312 6.53 13.43 20.02
N ALA A 313 7.41 14.25 19.46
CA ALA A 313 8.79 14.39 19.93
C ALA A 313 8.86 15.06 21.32
N GLU A 314 8.06 16.11 21.53
CA GLU A 314 7.96 16.81 22.82
C GLU A 314 7.42 15.90 23.94
N LEU A 315 6.33 15.17 23.66
CA LEU A 315 5.75 14.21 24.60
C LEU A 315 6.75 13.09 24.95
N MET A 316 7.49 12.58 23.96
CA MET A 316 8.56 11.60 24.19
C MET A 316 9.67 12.14 25.09
N ALA A 317 10.14 13.37 24.87
CA ALA A 317 11.15 14.00 25.72
C ALA A 317 10.66 14.16 27.17
N THR A 318 9.40 14.59 27.34
CA THR A 318 8.75 14.73 28.66
C THR A 318 8.63 13.39 29.38
N ILE A 319 8.31 12.31 28.67
CA ILE A 319 8.23 10.96 29.22
C ILE A 319 9.59 10.48 29.73
N GLU A 320 10.66 10.64 28.94
CA GLU A 320 12.01 10.22 29.36
C GLU A 320 12.54 11.06 30.54
N PHE A 321 12.28 12.37 30.55
CA PHE A 321 12.59 13.23 31.70
C PHE A 321 11.88 12.75 32.99
N ARG A 322 10.57 12.47 32.91
CA ARG A 322 9.80 11.99 34.07
C ARG A 322 10.24 10.59 34.53
N LYS A 323 10.64 9.70 33.60
CA LYS A 323 11.24 8.40 33.95
C LYS A 323 12.55 8.56 34.73
N ALA A 324 13.46 9.43 34.26
CA ALA A 324 14.72 9.70 34.94
C ALA A 324 14.51 10.29 36.34
N ALA A 325 13.59 11.26 36.47
CA ALA A 325 13.20 11.83 37.75
C ALA A 325 12.64 10.78 38.73
N LYS A 326 11.79 9.86 38.25
CA LYS A 326 11.28 8.75 39.06
C LYS A 326 12.41 7.84 39.57
N VAL A 327 13.33 7.42 38.70
CA VAL A 327 14.47 6.56 39.10
C VAL A 327 15.33 7.23 40.18
N LYS A 328 15.51 8.56 40.12
CA LYS A 328 16.19 9.30 41.19
C LYS A 328 15.42 9.22 42.52
N LEU A 329 14.10 9.45 42.49
CA LEU A 329 13.25 9.38 43.68
C LEU A 329 13.20 7.98 44.29
N ASP A 330 13.11 6.92 43.48
CA ASP A 330 13.15 5.52 43.93
C ASP A 330 14.48 5.20 44.65
N ASN A 331 15.61 5.71 44.13
CA ASN A 331 16.92 5.58 44.77
C ASN A 331 17.00 6.34 46.11
N ASP A 332 16.46 7.55 46.20
CA ASP A 332 16.45 8.34 47.43
C ASP A 332 15.51 7.73 48.48
N GLN A 333 14.35 7.22 48.07
CA GLN A 333 13.45 6.41 48.92
C GLN A 333 14.16 5.17 49.48
N GLN A 334 14.95 4.46 48.66
CA GLN A 334 15.70 3.29 49.12
C GLN A 334 16.77 3.63 50.17
N LYS A 335 17.39 4.82 50.09
CA LYS A 335 18.31 5.32 51.14
C LYS A 335 17.57 5.55 52.46
N VAL A 336 16.38 6.16 52.41
CA VAL A 336 15.54 6.41 53.59
C VAL A 336 15.08 5.09 54.24
N VAL A 337 14.59 4.13 53.45
CA VAL A 337 14.19 2.79 53.94
C VAL A 337 15.37 2.09 54.63
N ASN A 338 16.57 2.18 54.07
CA ASN A 338 17.78 1.60 54.68
C ASN A 338 18.18 2.31 55.99
N ALA A 339 17.99 3.63 56.10
CA ALA A 339 18.22 4.38 57.33
C ALA A 339 17.21 4.00 58.42
N ILE A 340 15.91 3.94 58.09
CA ILE A 340 14.84 3.51 59.01
C ILE A 340 15.13 2.10 59.55
N ARG A 341 15.48 1.14 58.68
CA ARG A 341 15.81 -0.23 59.09
C ARG A 341 16.96 -0.28 60.11
N LYS A 342 18.00 0.55 59.94
CA LYS A 342 19.11 0.65 60.90
C LYS A 342 18.65 1.20 62.24
N ILE A 343 17.84 2.26 62.25
CA ILE A 343 17.32 2.88 63.48
C ILE A 343 16.42 1.89 64.25
N VAL A 344 15.51 1.20 63.55
CA VAL A 344 14.63 0.18 64.15
C VAL A 344 15.45 -0.93 64.81
N HIS A 345 16.49 -1.43 64.15
CA HIS A 345 17.38 -2.44 64.72
C HIS A 345 18.13 -1.95 65.98
N VAL A 346 18.59 -0.70 66.00
CA VAL A 346 19.22 -0.10 67.19
C VAL A 346 18.22 0.00 68.35
N VAL A 347 16.97 0.42 68.09
CA VAL A 347 15.91 0.50 69.11
C VAL A 347 15.56 -0.89 69.65
N GLN A 348 15.44 -1.90 68.80
CA GLN A 348 15.20 -3.29 69.20
C GLN A 348 16.30 -3.80 70.15
N LEU A 349 17.58 -3.62 69.77
CA LEU A 349 18.72 -3.99 70.62
C LEU A 349 18.77 -3.25 71.96
N ALA A 350 18.32 -1.99 72.00
CA ALA A 350 18.27 -1.21 73.24
C ALA A 350 17.15 -1.70 74.18
N ASN A 351 16.02 -2.14 73.64
CA ASN A 351 14.91 -2.67 74.42
C ASN A 351 15.24 -4.05 75.01
N SER A 352 15.88 -4.94 74.24
CA SER A 352 16.33 -6.27 74.72
C SER A 352 17.45 -6.24 75.77
N LYS A 353 17.92 -5.06 76.20
CA LYS A 353 18.87 -4.87 77.31
C LYS A 353 18.24 -4.25 78.56
N LYS A 354 16.94 -3.91 78.50
CA LYS A 354 16.19 -3.23 79.57
C LYS A 354 15.13 -4.11 80.23
N GLY A 355 14.77 -5.22 79.60
CA GLY A 355 14.09 -6.36 80.22
C GLY A 355 15.08 -7.50 80.37
#